data_AF-A0A1Z5II16-F1
#
_entry.id   AF-A0A1Z5II16-F1
#
_cell.length_a   1.000
_cell.length_b   1.000
_cell.length_c   1.000
_cell.angle_alpha   90.00
_cell.angle_beta   90.00
_cell.angle_gamma   90.00
#
_symmetry.space_group_name_H-M   'P 1'
#
loop_
_entity.id
_entity.type
_entity.pdbx_description
1 polymer ?
#
loop_
_entity_poly.entity_id
_entity_poly.type
_entity_poly.pdbx_seq_one_letter_code
_entity_poly.pdbx_strand_id
1 'polypeptide(L)'
;MKKRWLVVWTMAIGIFLCMLDTTIMNIALPAIQSGLHVSLNSLTWALNIYTILFAVLTIPLGQIADQFGRNRVYLIGLALFVTGSIISAGAPVVWALVIGRAVQSLGAAVVFPSSMTIGLGATELKDRSVTLTILGMTQGLAATLGPSVGGVLTTFLGWRWVFWINVPLGLIAVGLCIWLLPMTAPKHETKQNVDMLGMFIAMIMLFSLTLGLIYGRSIGWKNPKIWLLFVVFAISMLIFVFVERRASHPMVPLELFSSRQFSGATLASIIAQMLIVGVSVILPTFLTNVQDHTELVAALLITPMSVMTFLMAPISGRLLGRLGPRMMVFTGMGTLAAGYAVLSVMDPNQYWQLIIGCSIVGAGFGIIAGPIMILGASNFTGEMLTASQSVLGVIKQVGTLLAVAIFVSALTANIQSAKKQAVKDTISYSKTLKLPTSVRAHFVDQATQTIQEGGDSGKTAMVNGTQSAKQIDMIVKTESTKAIQKAGGSQLPASAQIKIRQKVRQRVLQRTQQIQHTMIIASHHIKGHTKNLISKSFFQAYLAALPIAILSISISLCFKRKRQI
;
A
#
# COMPACT_ATOMS: atom_id res chain seq x y z
N MET A 1 17.10 -27.45 -21.63
CA MET A 1 16.57 -26.11 -21.99
C MET A 1 17.69 -25.30 -22.64
N LYS A 2 17.45 -24.57 -23.74
CA LYS A 2 18.50 -23.70 -24.35
C LYS A 2 18.99 -22.68 -23.32
N LYS A 3 20.30 -22.46 -23.20
CA LYS A 3 20.97 -21.56 -22.21
C LYS A 3 20.28 -20.20 -22.05
N ARG A 4 19.77 -19.61 -23.15
CA ARG A 4 19.01 -18.36 -23.16
C ARG A 4 17.78 -18.34 -22.24
N TRP A 5 17.01 -19.43 -22.15
CA TRP A 5 15.82 -19.49 -21.30
C TRP A 5 16.18 -19.57 -19.82
N LEU A 6 17.31 -20.22 -19.49
CA LEU A 6 17.82 -20.21 -18.12
C LEU A 6 18.22 -18.79 -17.67
N VAL A 7 18.80 -17.99 -18.58
CA VAL A 7 19.07 -16.56 -18.30
C VAL A 7 17.78 -15.81 -18.01
N VAL A 8 16.74 -15.97 -18.84
CA VAL A 8 15.44 -15.29 -18.64
C VAL A 8 14.82 -15.68 -17.29
N TRP A 9 14.82 -16.97 -16.93
CA TRP A 9 14.32 -17.41 -15.61
C TRP A 9 15.17 -16.86 -14.46
N THR A 10 16.48 -16.75 -14.62
CA THR A 10 17.36 -16.14 -13.61
C THR A 10 17.03 -14.66 -13.41
N MET A 11 16.80 -13.92 -14.50
CA MET A 11 16.36 -12.51 -14.43
C MET A 11 14.97 -12.38 -13.81
N ALA A 12 14.08 -13.36 -14.05
CA ALA A 12 12.77 -13.40 -13.41
C ALA A 12 12.88 -13.55 -11.89
N ILE A 13 13.82 -14.37 -11.38
CA ILE A 13 14.08 -14.49 -9.93
C ILE A 13 14.51 -13.14 -9.35
N GLY A 14 15.40 -12.40 -10.01
CA GLY A 14 15.82 -11.06 -9.56
C GLY A 14 14.67 -10.07 -9.49
N ILE A 15 13.80 -10.04 -10.51
CA ILE A 15 12.59 -9.21 -10.50
C ILE A 15 11.64 -9.62 -9.37
N PHE A 16 11.43 -10.92 -9.20
CA PHE A 16 10.56 -11.47 -8.17
C PHE A 16 11.00 -11.03 -6.78
N LEU A 17 12.29 -11.19 -6.46
CA LEU A 17 12.89 -10.76 -5.20
C LEU A 17 12.65 -9.27 -4.93
N CYS A 18 12.98 -8.39 -5.88
CA CYS A 18 12.86 -6.95 -5.69
C CYS A 18 11.40 -6.49 -5.51
N MET A 19 10.45 -7.12 -6.21
CA MET A 19 9.03 -6.73 -6.19
C MET A 19 8.25 -7.37 -5.03
N LEU A 20 8.64 -8.57 -4.60
CA LEU A 20 8.06 -9.21 -3.42
C LEU A 20 8.49 -8.46 -2.16
N ASP A 21 9.75 -8.04 -2.08
CA ASP A 21 10.27 -7.30 -0.94
C ASP A 21 9.59 -5.93 -0.72
N THR A 22 9.25 -5.21 -1.80
CA THR A 22 8.52 -3.93 -1.68
C THR A 22 7.11 -4.09 -1.12
N THR A 23 6.49 -5.25 -1.37
CA THR A 23 5.07 -5.47 -1.08
C THR A 23 4.85 -6.22 0.23
N ILE A 24 5.71 -7.18 0.59
CA ILE A 24 5.67 -7.87 1.88
C ILE A 24 5.78 -6.87 3.05
N MET A 25 6.64 -5.85 2.94
CA MET A 25 6.93 -4.98 4.07
C MET A 25 5.68 -4.27 4.62
N ASN A 26 4.69 -3.95 3.77
CA ASN A 26 3.47 -3.28 4.20
C ASN A 26 2.63 -4.12 5.16
N ILE A 27 2.55 -5.45 4.96
CA ILE A 27 1.80 -6.33 5.85
C ILE A 27 2.59 -6.69 7.11
N ALA A 28 3.93 -6.68 7.03
CA ALA A 28 4.81 -7.03 8.14
C ALA A 28 5.05 -5.91 9.16
N LEU A 29 4.65 -4.67 8.85
CA LEU A 29 4.89 -3.50 9.71
C LEU A 29 4.51 -3.71 11.18
N PRO A 30 3.29 -4.18 11.53
CA PRO A 30 2.89 -4.25 12.93
C PRO A 30 3.66 -5.36 13.67
N ALA A 31 3.94 -6.49 13.02
CA ALA A 31 4.85 -7.52 13.54
C ALA A 31 6.27 -7.00 13.81
N ILE A 32 6.83 -6.17 12.92
CA ILE A 32 8.15 -5.54 13.12
C ILE A 32 8.10 -4.51 14.25
N GLN A 33 7.03 -3.72 14.31
CA GLN A 33 6.82 -2.72 15.36
C GLN A 33 6.82 -3.38 16.74
N SER A 34 6.06 -4.46 16.91
CA SER A 34 6.01 -5.27 18.13
C SER A 34 7.39 -5.89 18.42
N GLY A 35 8.02 -6.51 17.42
CA GLY A 35 9.31 -7.19 17.59
C GLY A 35 10.49 -6.28 17.93
N LEU A 36 10.44 -4.99 17.56
CA LEU A 36 11.46 -4.00 17.87
C LEU A 36 11.07 -3.04 19.00
N HIS A 37 9.84 -3.12 19.51
CA HIS A 37 9.30 -2.23 20.56
C HIS A 37 9.45 -0.74 20.24
N VAL A 38 9.18 -0.35 18.98
CA VAL A 38 9.31 1.04 18.52
C VAL A 38 8.00 1.63 18.07
N SER A 39 7.94 2.97 17.97
CA SER A 39 6.79 3.64 17.39
C SER A 39 6.69 3.38 15.88
N LEU A 40 5.46 3.35 15.35
CA LEU A 40 5.22 3.30 13.90
C LEU A 40 5.91 4.43 13.15
N ASN A 41 5.99 5.62 13.76
CA ASN A 41 6.61 6.78 13.12
C ASN A 41 8.10 6.52 12.85
N SER A 42 8.83 5.94 13.80
CA SER A 42 10.23 5.53 13.62
C SER A 42 10.38 4.46 12.54
N LEU A 43 9.42 3.53 12.45
CA LEU A 43 9.46 2.42 11.49
C LEU A 43 9.12 2.85 10.06
N THR A 44 8.36 3.94 9.86
CA THR A 44 8.01 4.42 8.51
C THR A 44 9.23 4.71 7.64
N TRP A 45 10.36 5.11 8.24
CA TRP A 45 11.61 5.32 7.52
C TRP A 45 12.18 4.04 6.89
N ALA A 46 11.97 2.87 7.50
CA ALA A 46 12.42 1.59 6.93
C ALA A 46 11.69 1.24 5.61
N LEU A 47 10.44 1.70 5.47
CA LEU A 47 9.70 1.63 4.20
C LEU A 47 10.15 2.72 3.23
N ASN A 48 10.10 3.97 3.69
CA ASN A 48 10.28 5.13 2.84
C ASN A 48 11.69 5.19 2.23
N ILE A 49 12.74 4.84 2.98
CA ILE A 49 14.12 4.88 2.48
C ILE A 49 14.29 3.97 1.27
N TYR A 50 13.69 2.76 1.32
CA TYR A 50 13.76 1.83 0.22
C TYR A 50 13.07 2.41 -1.01
N THR A 51 11.85 2.92 -0.85
CA THR A 51 11.09 3.48 -1.97
C THR A 51 11.76 4.71 -2.58
N ILE A 52 12.33 5.59 -1.75
CA ILE A 52 13.05 6.79 -2.18
C ILE A 52 14.27 6.40 -3.00
N LEU A 53 15.16 5.55 -2.47
CA LEU A 53 16.37 5.14 -3.17
C LEU A 53 16.04 4.37 -4.45
N PHE A 54 15.02 3.52 -4.43
CA PHE A 54 14.59 2.78 -5.61
C PHE A 54 14.09 3.74 -6.69
N ALA A 55 13.25 4.71 -6.36
CA ALA A 55 12.76 5.69 -7.33
C ALA A 55 13.89 6.57 -7.90
N VAL A 56 14.78 7.08 -7.03
CA VAL A 56 15.80 8.08 -7.39
C VAL A 56 16.99 7.46 -8.13
N LEU A 57 17.39 6.24 -7.77
CA LEU A 57 18.63 5.64 -8.23
C LEU A 57 18.46 4.62 -9.37
N THR A 58 17.23 4.22 -9.71
CA THR A 58 16.99 3.24 -10.79
C THR A 58 17.54 3.69 -12.15
N ILE A 59 17.30 4.95 -12.55
CA ILE A 59 17.80 5.45 -13.85
C ILE A 59 19.33 5.63 -13.82
N PRO A 60 19.90 6.33 -12.82
CA PRO A 60 21.35 6.55 -12.78
C PRO A 60 22.16 5.25 -12.67
N LEU A 61 21.73 4.33 -11.79
CA LEU A 61 22.42 3.04 -11.64
C LEU A 61 22.22 2.13 -12.85
N GLY A 62 21.09 2.25 -13.56
CA GLY A 62 20.89 1.59 -14.86
C GLY A 62 21.89 2.07 -15.91
N GLN A 63 22.16 3.37 -16.00
CA GLN A 63 23.18 3.89 -16.91
C GLN A 63 24.60 3.48 -16.53
N ILE A 64 24.92 3.47 -15.23
CA ILE A 64 26.20 2.97 -14.75
C ILE A 64 26.35 1.49 -15.13
N ALA A 65 25.28 0.69 -15.03
CA ALA A 65 25.29 -0.70 -15.48
C ALA A 65 25.58 -0.82 -16.99
N ASP A 66 25.09 0.12 -17.79
CA ASP A 66 25.29 0.13 -19.24
C ASP A 66 26.73 0.47 -19.64
N GLN A 67 27.48 1.18 -18.79
CA GLN A 67 28.88 1.58 -19.06
C GLN A 67 29.94 0.65 -18.49
N PHE A 68 29.71 0.11 -17.29
CA PHE A 68 30.68 -0.76 -16.61
C PHE A 68 30.47 -2.26 -16.93
N GLY A 69 29.53 -2.55 -17.83
CA GLY A 69 29.11 -3.89 -18.22
C GLY A 69 27.95 -4.40 -17.37
N ARG A 70 26.79 -4.57 -18.02
CA ARG A 70 25.50 -4.88 -17.37
C ARG A 70 25.56 -6.12 -16.49
N ASN A 71 26.20 -7.20 -16.94
CA ASN A 71 26.27 -8.46 -16.22
C ASN A 71 27.05 -8.34 -14.89
N ARG A 72 28.13 -7.55 -14.89
CA ARG A 72 28.97 -7.33 -13.69
C ARG A 72 28.23 -6.48 -12.68
N VAL A 73 27.65 -5.37 -13.13
CA VAL A 73 26.91 -4.45 -12.26
C VAL A 73 25.64 -5.13 -11.73
N TYR A 74 24.98 -5.97 -12.53
CA TYR A 74 23.87 -6.82 -12.07
C TYR A 74 24.28 -7.73 -10.90
N LEU A 75 25.41 -8.43 -11.03
CA LEU A 75 25.90 -9.33 -9.99
C LEU A 75 26.20 -8.57 -8.69
N ILE A 76 26.83 -7.40 -8.79
CA ILE A 76 27.11 -6.51 -7.65
C ILE A 76 25.79 -6.05 -7.01
N GLY A 77 24.82 -5.62 -7.83
CA GLY A 77 23.49 -5.23 -7.36
C GLY A 77 22.78 -6.35 -6.62
N LEU A 78 22.86 -7.58 -7.14
CA LEU A 78 22.26 -8.75 -6.50
C LEU A 78 22.95 -9.09 -5.16
N ALA A 79 24.28 -8.99 -5.10
CA ALA A 79 25.04 -9.16 -3.86
C ALA A 79 24.68 -8.10 -2.83
N LEU A 80 24.52 -6.83 -3.24
CA LEU A 80 24.05 -5.74 -2.37
C LEU A 80 22.64 -6.02 -1.85
N PHE A 81 21.73 -6.49 -2.72
CA PHE A 81 20.38 -6.86 -2.32
C PHE A 81 20.37 -7.94 -1.23
N VAL A 82 21.14 -9.03 -1.43
CA VAL A 82 21.26 -10.12 -0.45
C VAL A 82 21.88 -9.62 0.86
N THR A 83 22.95 -8.84 0.77
CA THR A 83 23.64 -8.29 1.95
C THR A 83 22.71 -7.37 2.76
N GLY A 84 21.99 -6.47 2.08
CA GLY A 84 21.00 -5.61 2.73
C GLY A 84 19.85 -6.40 3.38
N SER A 85 19.44 -7.52 2.76
CA SER A 85 18.46 -8.43 3.36
C SER A 85 19.00 -9.11 4.62
N ILE A 86 20.25 -9.58 4.62
CA ILE A 86 20.89 -10.17 5.81
C ILE A 86 20.98 -9.16 6.96
N ILE A 87 21.39 -7.92 6.66
CA ILE A 87 21.44 -6.82 7.65
C ILE A 87 20.05 -6.55 8.22
N SER A 88 19.02 -6.51 7.37
CA SER A 88 17.63 -6.28 7.77
C SER A 88 17.07 -7.43 8.63
N ALA A 89 17.40 -8.67 8.29
CA ALA A 89 16.99 -9.86 9.03
C ALA A 89 17.63 -9.93 10.43
N GLY A 90 18.91 -9.54 10.52
CA GLY A 90 19.68 -9.50 11.76
C GLY A 90 19.50 -8.22 12.57
N ALA A 91 18.67 -7.28 12.14
CA ALA A 91 18.57 -5.96 12.76
C ALA A 91 18.12 -6.04 14.23
N PRO A 92 18.91 -5.53 15.20
CA PRO A 92 18.50 -5.46 16.61
C PRO A 92 17.70 -4.19 16.91
N VAL A 93 17.86 -3.14 16.09
CA VAL A 93 17.23 -1.82 16.24
C VAL A 93 16.76 -1.28 14.89
N VAL A 94 15.83 -0.32 14.91
CA VAL A 94 15.25 0.27 13.68
C VAL A 94 16.30 0.90 12.78
N TRP A 95 17.34 1.55 13.32
CA TRP A 95 18.37 2.15 12.48
C TRP A 95 19.17 1.11 11.67
N ALA A 96 19.47 -0.05 12.25
CA ALA A 96 20.10 -1.14 11.53
C ALA A 96 19.20 -1.67 10.40
N LEU A 97 17.89 -1.74 10.66
CA LEU A 97 16.89 -2.10 9.65
C LEU A 97 16.87 -1.06 8.52
N VAL A 98 16.84 0.24 8.84
CA VAL A 98 16.87 1.33 7.84
C VAL A 98 18.12 1.26 6.96
N ILE A 99 19.29 1.00 7.54
CA ILE A 99 20.55 0.84 6.80
C ILE A 99 20.48 -0.40 5.89
N GLY A 100 20.02 -1.54 6.41
CA GLY A 100 19.84 -2.76 5.63
C GLY A 100 18.90 -2.54 4.43
N ARG A 101 17.78 -1.86 4.66
CA ARG A 101 16.82 -1.45 3.61
C ARG A 101 17.44 -0.51 2.58
N ALA A 102 18.30 0.41 3.01
CA ALA A 102 18.97 1.32 2.09
C ALA A 102 19.92 0.56 1.16
N VAL A 103 20.76 -0.32 1.72
CA VAL A 103 21.67 -1.20 0.95
C VAL A 103 20.89 -2.11 0.01
N GLN A 104 19.79 -2.69 0.49
CA GLN A 104 18.94 -3.56 -0.31
C GLN A 104 18.31 -2.81 -1.50
N SER A 105 17.87 -1.57 -1.29
CA SER A 105 17.28 -0.73 -2.33
C SER A 105 18.29 -0.35 -3.42
N LEU A 106 19.55 -0.07 -3.05
CA LEU A 106 20.63 0.14 -4.02
C LEU A 106 20.80 -1.06 -4.95
N GLY A 107 20.78 -2.27 -4.37
CA GLY A 107 20.80 -3.51 -5.14
C GLY A 107 19.58 -3.65 -6.05
N ALA A 108 18.38 -3.41 -5.52
CA ALA A 108 17.13 -3.52 -6.27
C ALA A 108 17.06 -2.54 -7.45
N ALA A 109 17.54 -1.30 -7.26
CA ALA A 109 17.58 -0.26 -8.28
C ALA A 109 18.46 -0.63 -9.49
N VAL A 110 19.49 -1.46 -9.28
CA VAL A 110 20.31 -2.05 -10.36
C VAL A 110 19.64 -3.27 -10.97
N VAL A 111 19.25 -4.23 -10.11
CA VAL A 111 18.79 -5.56 -10.51
C VAL A 111 17.50 -5.46 -11.33
N PHE A 112 16.58 -4.59 -10.95
CA PHE A 112 15.27 -4.50 -11.58
C PHE A 112 15.33 -4.10 -13.06
N PRO A 113 15.90 -2.94 -13.46
CA PRO A 113 16.01 -2.56 -14.87
C PRO A 113 16.97 -3.48 -15.64
N SER A 114 18.09 -3.86 -15.03
CA SER A 114 19.10 -4.71 -15.68
C SER A 114 18.56 -6.12 -15.99
N SER A 115 17.65 -6.66 -15.16
CA SER A 115 16.97 -7.94 -15.43
C SER A 115 16.21 -7.91 -16.75
N MET A 116 15.50 -6.80 -17.04
CA MET A 116 14.77 -6.64 -18.30
C MET A 116 15.72 -6.65 -19.48
N THR A 117 16.80 -5.88 -19.41
CA THR A 117 17.72 -5.78 -20.54
C THR A 117 18.55 -7.03 -20.78
N ILE A 118 19.11 -7.62 -19.73
CA ILE A 118 19.89 -8.86 -19.85
C ILE A 118 19.01 -9.98 -20.39
N GLY A 119 17.77 -10.09 -19.91
CA GLY A 119 16.80 -11.05 -20.43
C GLY A 119 16.52 -10.86 -21.92
N LEU A 120 16.28 -9.62 -22.35
CA LEU A 120 16.02 -9.30 -23.76
C LEU A 120 17.24 -9.52 -24.65
N GLY A 121 18.43 -9.17 -24.18
CA GLY A 121 19.70 -9.34 -24.88
C GLY A 121 20.10 -10.80 -25.08
N ALA A 122 19.70 -11.68 -24.16
CA ALA A 122 19.96 -13.12 -24.27
C ALA A 122 19.05 -13.84 -25.29
N THR A 123 18.00 -13.19 -25.79
CA THR A 123 16.97 -13.81 -26.65
C THR A 123 16.96 -13.24 -28.07
N GLU A 124 16.58 -14.10 -29.02
CA GLU A 124 16.39 -13.71 -30.42
C GLU A 124 15.21 -12.74 -30.56
N LEU A 125 15.23 -11.87 -31.59
CA LEU A 125 14.18 -10.89 -31.87
C LEU A 125 12.76 -11.47 -31.84
N LYS A 126 12.57 -12.68 -32.41
CA LYS A 126 11.27 -13.37 -32.42
C LYS A 126 10.76 -13.80 -31.04
N ASP A 127 11.68 -14.03 -30.10
CA ASP A 127 11.37 -14.54 -28.75
C ASP A 127 11.23 -13.41 -27.71
N ARG A 128 11.54 -12.16 -28.07
CA ARG A 128 11.51 -11.01 -27.14
C ARG A 128 10.15 -10.75 -26.51
N SER A 129 9.06 -10.96 -27.26
CA SER A 129 7.70 -10.82 -26.73
C SER A 129 7.43 -11.83 -25.62
N VAL A 130 7.92 -13.07 -25.77
CA VAL A 130 7.82 -14.12 -24.75
C VAL A 130 8.65 -13.76 -23.53
N THR A 131 9.87 -13.26 -23.73
CA THR A 131 10.74 -12.77 -22.64
C THR A 131 10.08 -11.65 -21.84
N LEU A 132 9.58 -10.61 -22.51
CA LEU A 132 8.86 -9.50 -21.87
C LEU A 132 7.63 -9.98 -21.10
N THR A 133 6.93 -10.98 -21.65
CA THR A 133 5.80 -11.61 -20.97
C THR A 133 6.26 -12.29 -19.69
N ILE A 134 7.27 -13.17 -19.73
CA ILE A 134 7.77 -13.87 -18.54
C ILE A 134 8.21 -12.89 -17.45
N LEU A 135 9.02 -11.90 -17.81
CA LEU A 135 9.54 -10.93 -16.85
C LEU A 135 8.44 -10.01 -16.30
N GLY A 136 7.53 -9.53 -17.16
CA GLY A 136 6.40 -8.68 -16.78
C GLY A 136 5.36 -9.40 -15.92
N MET A 137 5.06 -10.67 -16.23
CA MET A 137 4.20 -11.52 -15.41
C MET A 137 4.81 -11.76 -14.04
N THR A 138 6.10 -12.09 -13.99
CA THR A 138 6.82 -12.30 -12.73
C THR A 138 6.79 -11.06 -11.85
N GLN A 139 6.94 -9.87 -12.47
CA GLN A 139 6.78 -8.60 -11.77
C GLN A 139 5.38 -8.45 -11.14
N GLY A 140 4.32 -8.65 -11.94
CA GLY A 140 2.94 -8.48 -11.46
C GLY A 140 2.55 -9.51 -10.40
N LEU A 141 3.06 -10.73 -10.55
CA LEU A 141 2.93 -11.82 -9.58
C LEU A 141 3.56 -11.48 -8.24
N ALA A 142 4.81 -11.07 -8.24
CA ALA A 142 5.52 -10.69 -7.03
C ALA A 142 4.81 -9.55 -6.29
N ALA A 143 4.30 -8.55 -7.04
CA ALA A 143 3.58 -7.42 -6.47
C ALA A 143 2.27 -7.83 -5.77
N THR A 144 1.58 -8.85 -6.26
CA THR A 144 0.31 -9.33 -5.68
C THR A 144 0.52 -10.40 -4.61
N LEU A 145 1.59 -11.19 -4.69
CA LEU A 145 1.91 -12.24 -3.71
C LEU A 145 2.46 -11.69 -2.39
N GLY A 146 3.01 -10.48 -2.38
CA GLY A 146 3.63 -9.86 -1.21
C GLY A 146 2.78 -9.96 0.06
N PRO A 147 1.56 -9.39 0.12
CA PRO A 147 0.74 -9.43 1.33
C PRO A 147 0.49 -10.86 1.84
N SER A 148 0.18 -11.80 0.94
CA SER A 148 -0.11 -13.20 1.27
C SER A 148 1.10 -13.92 1.86
N VAL A 149 2.26 -13.81 1.22
CA VAL A 149 3.51 -14.43 1.69
C VAL A 149 3.98 -13.77 2.98
N GLY A 150 3.89 -12.44 3.06
CA GLY A 150 4.28 -11.68 4.23
C GLY A 150 3.52 -12.06 5.48
N GLY A 151 2.18 -12.13 5.41
CA GLY A 151 1.34 -12.51 6.55
C GLY A 151 1.60 -13.94 7.05
N VAL A 152 1.88 -14.88 6.16
CA VAL A 152 2.25 -16.26 6.53
C VAL A 152 3.62 -16.27 7.23
N LEU A 153 4.62 -15.60 6.65
CA LEU A 153 5.97 -15.56 7.22
C LEU A 153 5.99 -14.89 8.61
N THR A 154 5.34 -13.74 8.75
CA THR A 154 5.32 -13.00 10.03
C THR A 154 4.62 -13.77 11.13
N THR A 155 3.58 -14.53 10.79
CA THR A 155 2.78 -15.27 11.78
C THR A 155 3.46 -16.55 12.25
N PHE A 156 4.02 -17.36 11.34
CA PHE A 156 4.56 -18.69 11.71
C PHE A 156 6.05 -18.69 12.02
N LEU A 157 6.83 -17.85 11.33
CA LEU A 157 8.29 -17.85 11.44
C LEU A 157 8.81 -16.57 12.12
N GLY A 158 8.00 -15.52 12.17
CA GLY A 158 8.35 -14.22 12.73
C GLY A 158 8.82 -13.23 11.65
N TRP A 159 8.77 -11.93 11.98
CA TRP A 159 9.01 -10.86 11.00
C TRP A 159 10.39 -10.89 10.34
N ARG A 160 11.41 -11.45 10.99
CA ARG A 160 12.77 -11.55 10.43
C ARG A 160 12.82 -12.41 9.17
N TRP A 161 11.89 -13.37 9.03
CA TRP A 161 11.85 -14.27 7.88
C TRP A 161 11.40 -13.62 6.58
N VAL A 162 10.75 -12.46 6.67
CA VAL A 162 10.47 -11.58 5.53
C VAL A 162 11.75 -11.21 4.78
N PHE A 163 12.87 -11.08 5.50
CA PHE A 163 14.17 -10.77 4.91
C PHE A 163 14.97 -12.04 4.64
N TRP A 164 14.91 -13.04 5.52
CA TRP A 164 15.64 -14.31 5.29
C TRP A 164 15.19 -15.04 4.03
N ILE A 165 13.91 -14.96 3.61
CA ILE A 165 13.43 -15.62 2.38
C ILE A 165 14.16 -15.13 1.12
N ASN A 166 14.67 -13.89 1.13
CA ASN A 166 15.40 -13.32 0.01
C ASN A 166 16.81 -13.90 -0.13
N VAL A 167 17.42 -14.34 0.98
CA VAL A 167 18.80 -14.82 1.02
C VAL A 167 19.02 -16.09 0.19
N PRO A 168 18.28 -17.21 0.39
CA PRO A 168 18.50 -18.42 -0.38
C PRO A 168 18.20 -18.21 -1.87
N LEU A 169 17.11 -17.50 -2.18
CA LEU A 169 16.73 -17.18 -3.56
C LEU A 169 17.76 -16.27 -4.24
N GLY A 170 18.28 -15.28 -3.52
CA GLY A 170 19.32 -14.38 -4.00
C GLY A 170 20.65 -15.10 -4.23
N LEU A 171 21.06 -16.00 -3.33
CA LEU A 171 22.26 -16.83 -3.51
C LEU A 171 22.14 -17.77 -4.71
N ILE A 172 20.97 -18.39 -4.91
CA ILE A 172 20.69 -19.18 -6.12
C ILE A 172 20.83 -18.32 -7.38
N ALA A 173 20.24 -17.12 -7.38
CA ALA A 173 20.34 -16.21 -8.51
C ALA A 173 21.78 -15.74 -8.76
N VAL A 174 22.58 -15.48 -7.71
CA VAL A 174 24.01 -15.16 -7.82
C VAL A 174 24.77 -16.32 -8.47
N GLY A 175 24.59 -17.54 -7.99
CA GLY A 175 25.24 -18.74 -8.54
C GLY A 175 24.87 -18.97 -10.01
N LEU A 176 23.58 -18.84 -10.35
CA LEU A 176 23.10 -18.93 -11.73
C LEU A 176 23.68 -17.82 -12.61
N CYS A 177 23.81 -16.60 -12.11
CA CYS A 177 24.41 -15.49 -12.86
C CYS A 177 25.89 -15.73 -13.16
N ILE A 178 26.67 -16.20 -12.18
CA ILE A 178 28.10 -16.52 -12.36
C ILE A 178 28.26 -17.63 -13.41
N TRP A 179 27.37 -18.62 -13.41
CA TRP A 179 27.44 -19.75 -14.34
C TRP A 179 26.95 -19.41 -15.76
N LEU A 180 25.89 -18.61 -15.88
CA LEU A 180 25.21 -18.37 -17.16
C LEU A 180 25.70 -17.12 -17.89
N LEU A 181 26.02 -16.05 -17.16
CA LEU A 181 26.33 -14.75 -17.75
C LEU A 181 27.82 -14.64 -18.13
N PRO A 182 28.14 -14.23 -19.36
CA PRO A 182 29.51 -13.91 -19.71
C PRO A 182 29.94 -12.65 -18.95
N MET A 183 30.98 -12.78 -18.11
CA MET A 183 31.57 -11.68 -17.35
C MET A 183 32.65 -10.92 -18.15
N THR A 184 32.93 -11.37 -19.37
CA THR A 184 33.85 -10.75 -20.31
C THR A 184 33.18 -9.58 -21.02
N ALA A 185 33.77 -8.39 -20.96
CA ALA A 185 33.23 -7.19 -21.60
C ALA A 185 33.06 -7.40 -23.12
N PRO A 186 31.92 -7.05 -23.73
CA PRO A 186 31.82 -6.99 -25.19
C PRO A 186 32.79 -5.93 -25.73
N LYS A 187 33.48 -6.23 -26.84
CA LYS A 187 34.46 -5.34 -27.51
C LYS A 187 33.84 -4.07 -28.16
N HIS A 188 32.54 -3.80 -27.95
CA HIS A 188 31.80 -2.73 -28.63
C HIS A 188 31.01 -1.83 -27.67
N GLU A 189 31.58 -1.45 -26.54
CA GLU A 189 31.02 -0.36 -25.74
C GLU A 189 31.80 0.91 -26.09
N THR A 190 31.28 1.64 -27.07
CA THR A 190 31.63 3.04 -27.31
C THR A 190 31.62 3.77 -25.97
N LYS A 191 32.72 4.46 -25.63
CA LYS A 191 32.79 5.45 -24.55
C LYS A 191 31.74 6.54 -24.81
N GLN A 192 30.47 6.26 -24.57
CA GLN A 192 29.43 7.28 -24.59
C GLN A 192 29.51 8.00 -23.25
N ASN A 193 29.68 9.32 -23.30
CA ASN A 193 29.75 10.15 -22.09
C ASN A 193 28.44 10.00 -21.32
N VAL A 194 28.53 9.69 -20.02
CA VAL A 194 27.34 9.67 -19.15
C VAL A 194 26.72 11.06 -19.15
N ASP A 195 25.40 11.16 -19.31
CA ASP A 195 24.70 12.41 -19.04
C ASP A 195 24.60 12.64 -17.52
N MET A 196 25.72 13.07 -16.92
CA MET A 196 25.81 13.38 -15.50
C MET A 196 24.82 14.46 -15.06
N LEU A 197 24.56 15.42 -15.95
CA LEU A 197 23.67 16.54 -15.67
C LEU A 197 22.21 16.08 -15.71
N GLY A 198 21.83 15.32 -16.75
CA GLY A 198 20.53 14.66 -16.83
C GLY A 198 20.27 13.72 -15.64
N MET A 199 21.27 12.93 -15.23
CA MET A 199 21.19 12.07 -14.03
C MET A 199 20.88 12.87 -12.77
N PHE A 200 21.63 13.94 -12.51
CA PHE A 200 21.48 14.72 -11.30
C PHE A 200 20.12 15.42 -11.25
N ILE A 201 19.64 15.94 -12.38
CA ILE A 201 18.31 16.55 -12.45
C ILE A 201 17.21 15.50 -12.29
N ALA A 202 17.34 14.33 -12.92
CA ALA A 202 16.40 13.23 -12.74
C ALA A 202 16.31 12.78 -11.28
N MET A 203 17.47 12.72 -10.59
CA MET A 203 17.52 12.43 -9.16
C MET A 203 16.74 13.48 -8.36
N ILE A 204 16.98 14.78 -8.59
CA ILE A 204 16.27 15.87 -7.88
C ILE A 204 14.76 15.80 -8.17
N MET A 205 14.38 15.58 -9.43
CA MET A 205 12.99 15.49 -9.85
C MET A 205 12.27 14.35 -9.11
N LEU A 206 12.82 13.12 -9.18
CA LEU A 206 12.20 11.95 -8.56
C LEU A 206 12.28 12.01 -7.03
N PHE A 207 13.35 12.56 -6.46
CA PHE A 207 13.49 12.73 -5.02
C PHE A 207 12.46 13.70 -4.47
N SER A 208 12.29 14.86 -5.12
CA SER A 208 11.32 15.88 -4.70
C SER A 208 9.88 15.38 -4.82
N LEU A 209 9.55 14.69 -5.92
CA LEU A 209 8.24 14.07 -6.10
C LEU A 209 7.97 13.00 -5.03
N THR A 210 8.92 12.09 -4.83
CA THR A 210 8.77 10.97 -3.89
C THR A 210 8.66 11.47 -2.45
N LEU A 211 9.52 12.41 -2.04
CA LEU A 211 9.43 13.04 -0.73
C LEU A 211 8.13 13.82 -0.55
N GLY A 212 7.70 14.58 -1.55
CA GLY A 212 6.45 15.34 -1.49
C GLY A 212 5.24 14.42 -1.25
N LEU A 213 5.18 13.28 -1.94
CA LEU A 213 4.12 12.28 -1.78
C LEU A 213 4.19 11.57 -0.42
N ILE A 214 5.38 11.21 0.07
CA ILE A 214 5.57 10.53 1.35
C ILE A 214 5.27 11.47 2.52
N TYR A 215 5.86 12.67 2.53
CA TYR A 215 5.70 13.63 3.62
C TYR A 215 4.36 14.33 3.60
N GLY A 216 3.74 14.52 2.43
CA GLY A 216 2.39 15.06 2.29
C GLY A 216 1.37 14.28 3.12
N ARG A 217 1.55 12.96 3.23
CA ARG A 217 0.76 12.09 4.11
C ARG A 217 0.96 12.37 5.60
N SER A 218 2.20 12.64 6.03
CA SER A 218 2.56 12.73 7.45
C SER A 218 2.35 14.13 8.07
N ILE A 219 2.79 15.19 7.37
CA ILE A 219 2.75 16.58 7.87
C ILE A 219 1.52 17.34 7.30
N GLY A 220 0.85 16.75 6.31
CA GLY A 220 -0.35 17.29 5.68
C GLY A 220 -0.07 18.12 4.43
N TRP A 221 -0.99 18.01 3.48
CA TRP A 221 -0.92 18.62 2.14
C TRP A 221 -0.93 20.16 2.11
N LYS A 222 -1.34 20.81 3.20
CA LYS A 222 -1.35 22.28 3.32
C LYS A 222 -0.02 22.85 3.80
N ASN A 223 0.95 22.02 4.16
CA ASN A 223 2.24 22.50 4.65
C ASN A 223 3.05 23.13 3.50
N PRO A 224 3.59 24.35 3.65
CA PRO A 224 4.35 25.03 2.60
C PRO A 224 5.59 24.24 2.13
N LYS A 225 6.18 23.39 2.98
CA LYS A 225 7.31 22.52 2.60
C LYS A 225 6.93 21.52 1.50
N ILE A 226 5.69 21.04 1.49
CA ILE A 226 5.20 20.10 0.47
C ILE A 226 5.00 20.82 -0.86
N TRP A 227 4.47 22.03 -0.82
CA TRP A 227 4.36 22.89 -2.01
C TRP A 227 5.73 23.22 -2.59
N LEU A 228 6.72 23.50 -1.75
CA LEU A 228 8.11 23.70 -2.19
C LEU A 228 8.64 22.47 -2.93
N LEU A 229 8.42 21.26 -2.39
CA LEU A 229 8.85 20.01 -3.06
C LEU A 229 8.15 19.82 -4.42
N PHE A 230 6.87 20.14 -4.54
CA PHE A 230 6.17 20.08 -5.82
C PHE A 230 6.62 21.14 -6.82
N VAL A 231 6.96 22.34 -6.35
CA VAL A 231 7.55 23.39 -7.17
C VAL A 231 8.94 22.97 -7.67
N VAL A 232 9.79 22.43 -6.79
CA VAL A 232 11.10 21.88 -7.18
C VAL A 232 10.92 20.74 -8.19
N PHE A 233 9.97 19.83 -7.98
CA PHE A 233 9.65 18.79 -8.96
C PHE A 233 9.24 19.37 -10.32
N ALA A 234 8.33 20.35 -10.35
CA ALA A 234 7.86 20.95 -11.60
C ALA A 234 9.01 21.67 -12.35
N ILE A 235 9.84 22.42 -11.63
CA ILE A 235 11.00 23.11 -12.20
C ILE A 235 12.02 22.08 -12.71
N SER A 236 12.41 21.10 -11.90
CA SER A 236 13.36 20.05 -12.30
C SER A 236 12.84 19.22 -13.46
N MET A 237 11.53 18.97 -13.56
CA MET A 237 10.93 18.30 -14.72
C MET A 237 11.08 19.12 -16.00
N LEU A 238 10.84 20.44 -15.94
CA LEU A 238 11.03 21.33 -17.10
C LEU A 238 12.51 21.40 -17.52
N ILE A 239 13.41 21.54 -16.55
CA ILE A 239 14.86 21.56 -16.82
C ILE A 239 15.30 20.20 -17.38
N PHE A 240 14.82 19.09 -16.81
CA PHE A 240 15.11 17.74 -17.29
C PHE A 240 14.73 17.59 -18.77
N VAL A 241 13.49 17.93 -19.13
CA VAL A 241 13.04 17.87 -20.53
C VAL A 241 13.89 18.75 -21.46
N PHE A 242 14.32 19.92 -21.00
CA PHE A 242 15.15 20.82 -21.78
C PHE A 242 16.58 20.30 -21.99
N VAL A 243 17.20 19.78 -20.93
CA VAL A 243 18.52 19.17 -20.96
C VAL A 243 18.51 17.94 -21.85
N GLU A 244 17.52 17.08 -21.67
CA GLU A 244 17.40 15.83 -22.42
C GLU A 244 17.20 16.04 -23.91
N ARG A 245 16.52 17.14 -24.30
CA ARG A 245 16.40 17.54 -25.70
C ARG A 245 17.70 17.99 -26.35
N ARG A 246 18.67 18.43 -25.54
CA ARG A 246 19.97 18.97 -26.00
C ARG A 246 21.12 17.99 -25.80
N ALA A 247 20.92 16.95 -25.00
CA ALA A 247 21.92 15.92 -24.74
C ALA A 247 22.22 15.11 -26.01
N SER A 248 23.51 14.86 -26.27
CA SER A 248 23.94 14.01 -27.39
C SER A 248 23.60 12.53 -27.18
N HIS A 249 23.54 12.09 -25.92
CA HIS A 249 23.17 10.73 -25.51
C HIS A 249 22.15 10.80 -24.36
N PRO A 250 20.87 11.09 -24.64
CA PRO A 250 19.85 11.22 -23.61
C PRO A 250 19.64 9.89 -22.86
N MET A 251 19.56 9.96 -21.54
CA MET A 251 19.09 8.89 -20.67
C MET A 251 17.68 8.39 -21.02
N VAL A 252 16.79 9.32 -21.35
CA VAL A 252 15.40 9.11 -21.69
C VAL A 252 15.19 9.67 -23.10
N PRO A 253 15.34 8.83 -24.14
CA PRO A 253 15.10 9.26 -25.51
C PRO A 253 13.64 9.72 -25.64
N LEU A 254 13.41 11.03 -25.73
CA LEU A 254 12.06 11.59 -25.76
C LEU A 254 11.27 11.15 -27.01
N GLU A 255 11.98 10.70 -28.04
CA GLU A 255 11.44 10.05 -29.24
C GLU A 255 10.59 8.80 -28.91
N LEU A 256 10.81 8.15 -27.77
CA LEU A 256 9.97 7.05 -27.29
C LEU A 256 8.50 7.49 -27.20
N PHE A 257 8.24 8.71 -26.72
CA PHE A 257 6.89 9.26 -26.54
C PHE A 257 6.21 9.67 -27.85
N SER A 258 6.97 9.78 -28.94
CA SER A 258 6.41 9.94 -30.29
C SER A 258 5.67 8.68 -30.75
N SER A 259 6.01 7.50 -30.21
CA SER A 259 5.23 6.28 -30.45
C SER A 259 3.94 6.31 -29.64
N ARG A 260 2.80 6.36 -30.34
CA ARG A 260 1.46 6.26 -29.73
C ARG A 260 1.29 4.98 -28.90
N GLN A 261 1.96 3.89 -29.26
CA GLN A 261 1.94 2.65 -28.48
C GLN A 261 2.69 2.79 -27.15
N PHE A 262 3.87 3.41 -27.17
CA PHE A 262 4.66 3.64 -25.96
C PHE A 262 3.96 4.58 -24.98
N SER A 263 3.43 5.70 -25.48
CA SER A 263 2.69 6.67 -24.68
C SER A 263 1.40 6.07 -24.09
N GLY A 264 0.69 5.25 -24.87
CA GLY A 264 -0.46 4.48 -24.37
C GLY A 264 -0.06 3.46 -23.30
N ALA A 265 1.04 2.72 -23.50
CA ALA A 265 1.53 1.73 -22.53
C ALA A 265 2.03 2.38 -21.23
N THR A 266 2.65 3.55 -21.33
CA THR A 266 3.05 4.39 -20.20
C THR A 266 1.83 4.78 -19.36
N LEU A 267 0.81 5.36 -20.00
CA LEU A 267 -0.40 5.79 -19.29
C LEU A 267 -1.15 4.61 -18.67
N ALA A 268 -1.27 3.51 -19.42
CA ALA A 268 -1.85 2.27 -18.91
C ALA A 268 -1.07 1.69 -17.72
N SER A 269 0.27 1.78 -17.74
CA SER A 269 1.11 1.32 -16.64
C SER A 269 0.87 2.11 -15.36
N ILE A 270 0.80 3.45 -15.44
CA ILE A 270 0.55 4.31 -14.28
C ILE A 270 -0.79 3.95 -13.65
N ILE A 271 -1.86 3.91 -14.46
CA ILE A 271 -3.21 3.68 -13.93
C ILE A 271 -3.37 2.25 -13.42
N ALA A 272 -2.87 1.25 -14.13
CA ALA A 272 -2.94 -0.14 -13.67
C ALA A 272 -2.19 -0.33 -12.33
N GLN A 273 -1.00 0.26 -12.18
CA GLN A 273 -0.26 0.24 -10.92
C GLN A 273 -1.00 1.00 -9.82
N MET A 274 -1.62 2.13 -10.17
CA MET A 274 -2.40 2.91 -9.22
C MET A 274 -3.58 2.12 -8.65
N LEU A 275 -4.32 1.41 -9.52
CA LEU A 275 -5.47 0.61 -9.13
C LEU A 275 -5.07 -0.64 -8.31
N ILE A 276 -4.07 -1.40 -8.75
CA ILE A 276 -3.68 -2.61 -8.01
C ILE A 276 -3.10 -2.29 -6.63
N VAL A 277 -2.28 -1.23 -6.52
CA VAL A 277 -1.68 -0.80 -5.25
C VAL A 277 -2.74 -0.19 -4.34
N GLY A 278 -3.71 0.54 -4.90
CA GLY A 278 -4.84 1.08 -4.13
C GLY A 278 -5.59 0.00 -3.34
N VAL A 279 -5.97 -1.10 -4.01
CA VAL A 279 -6.60 -2.26 -3.35
C VAL A 279 -5.65 -2.94 -2.38
N SER A 280 -4.39 -3.14 -2.79
CA SER A 280 -3.38 -3.84 -1.97
C SER A 280 -3.00 -3.11 -0.68
N VAL A 281 -3.27 -1.80 -0.57
CA VAL A 281 -2.99 -1.01 0.63
C VAL A 281 -4.26 -0.78 1.46
N ILE A 282 -5.38 -0.44 0.82
CA ILE A 282 -6.63 -0.15 1.55
C ILE A 282 -7.21 -1.42 2.16
N LEU A 283 -7.23 -2.53 1.43
CA LEU A 283 -7.95 -3.73 1.85
C LEU A 283 -7.32 -4.42 3.07
N PRO A 284 -5.99 -4.63 3.17
CA PRO A 284 -5.41 -5.19 4.40
C PRO A 284 -5.63 -4.25 5.58
N THR A 285 -5.43 -2.95 5.39
CA THR A 285 -5.65 -1.93 6.42
C THR A 285 -7.10 -1.95 6.94
N PHE A 286 -8.07 -2.17 6.05
CA PHE A 286 -9.48 -2.30 6.43
C PHE A 286 -9.73 -3.55 7.29
N LEU A 287 -9.22 -4.69 6.85
CA LEU A 287 -9.41 -5.97 7.53
C LEU A 287 -8.74 -5.96 8.91
N THR A 288 -7.55 -5.36 9.04
CA THR A 288 -6.85 -5.29 10.33
C THR A 288 -7.43 -4.21 11.24
N ASN A 289 -7.60 -2.98 10.77
CA ASN A 289 -7.90 -1.83 11.64
C ASN A 289 -9.40 -1.60 11.89
N VAL A 290 -10.28 -2.17 11.05
CA VAL A 290 -11.74 -1.99 11.17
C VAL A 290 -12.43 -3.30 11.49
N GLN A 291 -12.06 -4.39 10.80
CA GLN A 291 -12.66 -5.70 11.07
C GLN A 291 -12.01 -6.46 12.23
N ASP A 292 -10.94 -5.92 12.81
CA ASP A 292 -10.22 -6.51 13.94
C ASP A 292 -9.64 -7.91 13.60
N HIS A 293 -9.39 -8.18 12.30
CA HIS A 293 -8.74 -9.42 11.88
C HIS A 293 -7.24 -9.36 12.15
N THR A 294 -6.67 -10.52 12.45
CA THR A 294 -5.21 -10.72 12.47
C THR A 294 -4.61 -10.47 11.08
N GLU A 295 -3.34 -10.06 11.02
CA GLU A 295 -2.59 -9.88 9.77
C GLU A 295 -2.67 -11.09 8.83
N LEU A 296 -2.60 -12.31 9.38
CA LEU A 296 -2.70 -13.56 8.61
C LEU A 296 -4.04 -13.68 7.88
N VAL A 297 -5.15 -13.47 8.60
CA VAL A 297 -6.49 -13.56 8.03
C VAL A 297 -6.68 -12.49 6.95
N ALA A 298 -6.21 -11.27 7.20
CA ALA A 298 -6.25 -10.20 6.20
C ALA A 298 -5.46 -10.57 4.93
N ALA A 299 -4.26 -11.13 5.08
CA ALA A 299 -3.43 -11.60 3.97
C ALA A 299 -4.09 -12.74 3.18
N LEU A 300 -4.68 -13.72 3.87
CA LEU A 300 -5.38 -14.85 3.25
C LEU A 300 -6.63 -14.39 2.47
N LEU A 301 -7.38 -13.43 3.00
CA LEU A 301 -8.57 -12.88 2.34
C LEU A 301 -8.24 -12.16 1.01
N ILE A 302 -7.02 -11.64 0.86
CA ILE A 302 -6.57 -10.92 -0.34
C ILE A 302 -5.88 -11.85 -1.33
N THR A 303 -5.50 -13.05 -0.92
CA THR A 303 -4.84 -14.07 -1.75
C THR A 303 -5.55 -14.39 -3.07
N PRO A 304 -6.90 -14.38 -3.18
CA PRO A 304 -7.57 -14.56 -4.47
C PRO A 304 -7.13 -13.58 -5.56
N MET A 305 -6.72 -12.36 -5.18
CA MET A 305 -6.16 -11.38 -6.10
C MET A 305 -4.85 -11.89 -6.72
N SER A 306 -3.92 -12.37 -5.89
CA SER A 306 -2.64 -12.91 -6.35
C SER A 306 -2.82 -14.17 -7.19
N VAL A 307 -3.73 -15.07 -6.78
CA VAL A 307 -4.06 -16.30 -7.52
C VAL A 307 -4.61 -15.95 -8.90
N MET A 308 -5.55 -15.03 -9.01
CA MET A 308 -6.11 -14.65 -10.30
C MET A 308 -5.10 -13.90 -11.18
N THR A 309 -4.22 -13.08 -10.60
CA THR A 309 -3.09 -12.52 -11.36
C THR A 309 -2.20 -13.63 -11.91
N PHE A 310 -1.92 -14.68 -11.12
CA PHE A 310 -1.13 -15.83 -11.56
C PHE A 310 -1.80 -16.65 -12.66
N LEU A 311 -3.10 -16.89 -12.56
CA LEU A 311 -3.82 -17.65 -13.56
C LEU A 311 -3.98 -16.87 -14.88
N MET A 312 -4.28 -15.58 -14.79
CA MET A 312 -4.56 -14.76 -15.98
C MET A 312 -3.29 -14.25 -16.68
N ALA A 313 -2.18 -14.12 -15.96
CA ALA A 313 -0.92 -13.65 -16.52
C ALA A 313 -0.45 -14.48 -17.75
N PRO A 314 -0.30 -15.83 -17.68
CA PRO A 314 0.10 -16.64 -18.85
C PRO A 314 -0.92 -16.63 -19.98
N ILE A 315 -2.20 -16.51 -19.65
CA ILE A 315 -3.31 -16.47 -20.60
C ILE A 315 -3.20 -15.19 -21.45
N SER A 316 -2.85 -14.06 -20.82
CA SER A 316 -2.73 -12.76 -21.49
C SER A 316 -1.74 -12.77 -22.67
N GLY A 317 -0.56 -13.38 -22.50
CA GLY A 317 0.47 -13.44 -23.54
C GLY A 317 0.02 -14.20 -24.78
N ARG A 318 -0.73 -15.30 -24.59
CA ARG A 318 -1.30 -16.09 -25.69
C ARG A 318 -2.43 -15.35 -26.40
N LEU A 319 -3.32 -14.72 -25.64
CA LEU A 319 -4.45 -13.99 -26.22
C LEU A 319 -4.01 -12.69 -26.89
N LEU A 320 -2.86 -12.10 -26.55
CA LEU A 320 -2.36 -10.89 -27.23
C LEU A 320 -2.21 -11.12 -28.75
N GLY A 321 -1.67 -12.26 -29.16
CA GLY A 321 -1.58 -12.63 -30.59
C GLY A 321 -2.95 -12.86 -31.25
N ARG A 322 -3.96 -13.30 -30.48
CA ARG A 322 -5.31 -13.60 -30.98
C ARG A 322 -6.22 -12.37 -31.04
N LEU A 323 -6.33 -11.61 -29.96
CA LEU A 323 -7.23 -10.46 -29.82
C LEU A 323 -6.61 -9.13 -30.26
N GLY A 324 -5.28 -9.06 -30.26
CA GLY A 324 -4.53 -7.84 -30.55
C GLY A 324 -4.46 -6.85 -29.36
N PRO A 325 -3.57 -5.85 -29.45
CA PRO A 325 -3.26 -4.91 -28.36
C PRO A 325 -4.46 -4.14 -27.80
N ARG A 326 -5.31 -3.60 -28.67
CA ARG A 326 -6.43 -2.74 -28.27
C ARG A 326 -7.45 -3.49 -27.43
N MET A 327 -7.85 -4.69 -27.84
CA MET A 327 -8.81 -5.50 -27.08
C MET A 327 -8.21 -6.01 -25.78
N MET A 328 -6.90 -6.27 -25.73
CA MET A 328 -6.22 -6.66 -24.50
C MET A 328 -6.25 -5.58 -23.43
N VAL A 329 -5.90 -4.34 -23.80
CA VAL A 329 -5.95 -3.21 -22.85
C VAL A 329 -7.39 -2.90 -22.45
N PHE A 330 -8.34 -2.97 -23.39
CA PHE A 330 -9.76 -2.76 -23.11
C PHE A 330 -10.28 -3.77 -22.09
N THR A 331 -10.02 -5.06 -22.29
CA THR A 331 -10.47 -6.13 -21.39
C THR A 331 -9.78 -6.05 -20.04
N GLY A 332 -8.44 -5.89 -19.99
CA GLY A 332 -7.72 -5.76 -18.72
C GLY A 332 -8.17 -4.57 -17.87
N MET A 333 -8.25 -3.37 -18.47
CA MET A 333 -8.74 -2.17 -17.78
C MET A 333 -10.23 -2.25 -17.43
N GLY A 334 -11.05 -2.83 -18.31
CA GLY A 334 -12.48 -3.04 -18.05
C GLY A 334 -12.71 -4.00 -16.89
N THR A 335 -11.95 -5.09 -16.82
CA THR A 335 -12.00 -6.02 -15.69
C THR A 335 -11.52 -5.36 -14.40
N LEU A 336 -10.46 -4.55 -14.43
CA LEU A 336 -10.05 -3.76 -13.26
C LEU A 336 -11.16 -2.81 -12.78
N ALA A 337 -11.80 -2.10 -13.70
CA ALA A 337 -12.91 -1.20 -13.39
C ALA A 337 -14.12 -1.95 -12.81
N ALA A 338 -14.44 -3.13 -13.34
CA ALA A 338 -15.49 -4.00 -12.80
C ALA A 338 -15.16 -4.48 -11.38
N GLY A 339 -13.90 -4.82 -11.10
CA GLY A 339 -13.46 -5.21 -9.77
C GLY A 339 -13.62 -4.07 -8.75
N TYR A 340 -13.27 -2.85 -9.16
CA TYR A 340 -13.52 -1.65 -8.37
C TYR A 340 -15.02 -1.39 -8.13
N ALA A 341 -15.87 -1.63 -9.14
CA ALA A 341 -17.32 -1.51 -8.99
C ALA A 341 -17.86 -2.50 -7.95
N VAL A 342 -17.45 -3.77 -8.03
CA VAL A 342 -17.84 -4.80 -7.05
C VAL A 342 -17.38 -4.42 -5.65
N LEU A 343 -16.10 -4.02 -5.50
CA LEU A 343 -15.59 -3.60 -4.20
C LEU A 343 -16.32 -2.36 -3.66
N SER A 344 -16.75 -1.42 -4.52
CA SER A 344 -17.41 -0.20 -4.06
C SER A 344 -18.81 -0.40 -3.46
N VAL A 345 -19.50 -1.48 -3.80
CA VAL A 345 -20.87 -1.80 -3.35
C VAL A 345 -20.88 -2.96 -2.33
N MET A 346 -19.71 -3.51 -2.03
CA MET A 346 -19.54 -4.69 -1.19
C MET A 346 -20.09 -4.48 0.23
N ASP A 347 -20.75 -5.50 0.78
CA ASP A 347 -21.03 -5.60 2.20
C ASP A 347 -19.79 -6.13 2.94
N PRO A 348 -19.21 -5.37 3.89
CA PRO A 348 -18.10 -5.79 4.73
C PRO A 348 -18.25 -7.17 5.37
N ASN A 349 -19.48 -7.57 5.70
CA ASN A 349 -19.74 -8.79 6.45
C ASN A 349 -19.82 -10.03 5.55
N GLN A 350 -19.87 -9.84 4.23
CA GLN A 350 -20.01 -10.93 3.27
C GLN A 350 -18.68 -11.21 2.56
N TYR A 351 -17.87 -12.10 3.16
CA TYR A 351 -16.53 -12.44 2.64
C TYR A 351 -16.52 -12.94 1.19
N TRP A 352 -17.59 -13.59 0.72
CA TRP A 352 -17.67 -14.06 -0.66
C TRP A 352 -17.60 -12.92 -1.68
N GLN A 353 -18.16 -11.74 -1.36
CA GLN A 353 -18.10 -10.57 -2.23
C GLN A 353 -16.69 -9.99 -2.30
N LEU A 354 -15.95 -10.02 -1.18
CA LEU A 354 -14.54 -9.63 -1.12
C LEU A 354 -13.68 -10.54 -1.98
N ILE A 355 -13.91 -11.85 -1.91
CA ILE A 355 -13.20 -12.84 -2.74
C ILE A 355 -13.45 -12.58 -4.23
N ILE A 356 -14.70 -12.32 -4.62
CA ILE A 356 -15.05 -12.00 -6.01
C ILE A 356 -14.38 -10.69 -6.46
N GLY A 357 -14.48 -9.63 -5.66
CA GLY A 357 -13.84 -8.34 -5.96
C GLY A 357 -12.33 -8.46 -6.14
N CYS A 358 -11.65 -9.13 -5.21
CA CYS A 358 -10.22 -9.42 -5.28
C CYS A 358 -9.86 -10.24 -6.52
N SER A 359 -10.67 -11.26 -6.82
CA SER A 359 -10.47 -12.13 -7.98
C SER A 359 -10.57 -11.35 -9.29
N ILE A 360 -11.56 -10.46 -9.41
CA ILE A 360 -11.76 -9.64 -10.62
C ILE A 360 -10.61 -8.63 -10.76
N VAL A 361 -10.21 -7.94 -9.69
CA VAL A 361 -9.07 -7.00 -9.73
C VAL A 361 -7.78 -7.74 -10.13
N GLY A 362 -7.51 -8.87 -9.49
CA GLY A 362 -6.34 -9.70 -9.79
C GLY A 362 -6.33 -10.21 -11.23
N ALA A 363 -7.50 -10.62 -11.75
CA ALA A 363 -7.66 -11.05 -13.14
C ALA A 363 -7.39 -9.92 -14.12
N GLY A 364 -7.97 -8.73 -13.91
CA GLY A 364 -7.76 -7.57 -14.77
C GLY A 364 -6.29 -7.13 -14.81
N PHE A 365 -5.61 -7.12 -13.66
CA PHE A 365 -4.18 -6.84 -13.60
C PHE A 365 -3.34 -7.92 -14.29
N GLY A 366 -3.65 -9.21 -14.07
CA GLY A 366 -2.98 -10.33 -14.74
C GLY A 366 -3.12 -10.28 -16.27
N ILE A 367 -4.30 -9.88 -16.77
CA ILE A 367 -4.55 -9.70 -18.21
C ILE A 367 -3.65 -8.61 -18.81
N ILE A 368 -3.36 -7.53 -18.06
CA ILE A 368 -2.70 -6.36 -18.62
C ILE A 368 -1.19 -6.28 -18.35
N ALA A 369 -0.71 -6.92 -17.27
CA ALA A 369 0.68 -6.81 -16.80
C ALA A 369 1.72 -7.24 -17.84
N GLY A 370 1.48 -8.35 -18.53
CA GLY A 370 2.35 -8.84 -19.62
C GLY A 370 2.24 -7.99 -20.89
N PRO A 371 1.04 -7.80 -21.47
CA PRO A 371 0.84 -7.02 -22.68
C PRO A 371 1.38 -5.59 -22.63
N ILE A 372 1.25 -4.90 -21.50
CA ILE A 372 1.82 -3.55 -21.32
C ILE A 372 3.33 -3.53 -21.55
N MET A 373 4.06 -4.56 -21.12
CA MET A 373 5.52 -4.65 -21.31
C MET A 373 5.88 -4.80 -22.78
N ILE A 374 5.12 -5.65 -23.49
CA ILE A 374 5.28 -5.82 -24.95
C ILE A 374 4.95 -4.51 -25.68
N LEU A 375 3.87 -3.84 -25.30
CA LEU A 375 3.44 -2.61 -25.97
C LEU A 375 4.36 -1.42 -25.65
N GLY A 376 4.93 -1.40 -24.45
CA GLY A 376 5.98 -0.46 -24.06
C GLY A 376 7.30 -0.71 -24.79
N ALA A 377 7.59 -1.95 -25.20
CA ALA A 377 8.71 -2.20 -26.11
C ALA A 377 8.47 -1.65 -27.53
N SER A 378 7.21 -1.47 -27.94
CA SER A 378 6.84 -0.97 -29.27
C SER A 378 7.59 -1.78 -30.37
N ASN A 379 7.99 -1.15 -31.46
CA ASN A 379 8.90 -1.72 -32.47
C ASN A 379 10.37 -1.36 -32.20
N PHE A 380 10.73 -1.00 -30.96
CA PHE A 380 12.09 -0.56 -30.65
C PHE A 380 13.08 -1.74 -30.67
N THR A 381 14.32 -1.46 -31.06
CA THR A 381 15.44 -2.41 -31.05
C THR A 381 16.68 -1.75 -30.45
N GLY A 382 17.70 -2.54 -30.11
CA GLY A 382 18.96 -2.03 -29.55
C GLY A 382 18.78 -1.21 -28.26
N GLU A 383 19.47 -0.08 -28.19
CA GLU A 383 19.47 0.85 -27.04
C GLU A 383 18.08 1.44 -26.75
N MET A 384 17.29 1.75 -27.80
CA MET A 384 15.94 2.30 -27.64
C MET A 384 14.98 1.32 -26.94
N LEU A 385 15.10 0.02 -27.23
CA LEU A 385 14.30 -1.00 -26.54
C LEU A 385 14.63 -1.01 -25.05
N THR A 386 15.91 -0.97 -24.71
CA THR A 386 16.35 -0.94 -23.32
C THR A 386 15.86 0.31 -22.60
N ALA A 387 16.06 1.48 -23.19
CA ALA A 387 15.61 2.74 -22.62
C ALA A 387 14.09 2.73 -22.39
N SER A 388 13.30 2.19 -23.35
CA SER A 388 11.86 2.04 -23.19
C SER A 388 11.47 1.27 -21.92
N GLN A 389 12.18 0.19 -21.59
CA GLN A 389 11.89 -0.63 -20.43
C GLN A 389 12.31 0.05 -19.12
N SER A 390 13.46 0.73 -19.11
CA SER A 390 13.92 1.50 -17.95
C SER A 390 12.93 2.62 -17.61
N VAL A 391 12.51 3.39 -18.61
CA VAL A 391 11.52 4.48 -18.44
C VAL A 391 10.19 3.90 -17.95
N LEU A 392 9.71 2.80 -18.55
CA LEU A 392 8.45 2.15 -18.14
C LEU A 392 8.50 1.64 -16.69
N GLY A 393 9.66 1.14 -16.24
CA GLY A 393 9.89 0.75 -14.85
C GLY A 393 9.73 1.90 -13.87
N VAL A 394 10.33 3.06 -14.16
CA VAL A 394 10.22 4.27 -13.33
C VAL A 394 8.79 4.80 -13.31
N ILE A 395 8.15 4.85 -14.47
CA ILE A 395 6.74 5.26 -14.62
C ILE A 395 5.83 4.41 -13.71
N LYS A 396 6.04 3.09 -13.68
CA LYS A 396 5.29 2.18 -12.79
C LYS A 396 5.54 2.48 -11.31
N GLN A 397 6.77 2.83 -10.95
CA GLN A 397 7.13 3.21 -9.59
C GLN A 397 6.46 4.52 -9.18
N VAL A 398 6.44 5.52 -10.08
CA VAL A 398 5.68 6.76 -9.88
C VAL A 398 4.20 6.46 -9.70
N GLY A 399 3.62 5.58 -10.52
CA GLY A 399 2.23 5.13 -10.36
C GLY A 399 1.95 4.49 -8.99
N THR A 400 2.88 3.68 -8.48
CA THR A 400 2.82 3.08 -7.14
C THR A 400 2.83 4.13 -6.04
N LEU A 401 3.72 5.12 -6.13
CA LEU A 401 3.82 6.24 -5.18
C LEU A 401 2.54 7.10 -5.18
N LEU A 402 2.04 7.42 -6.37
CA LEU A 402 0.78 8.14 -6.53
C LEU A 402 -0.40 7.36 -5.94
N ALA A 403 -0.43 6.04 -6.13
CA ALA A 403 -1.45 5.18 -5.55
C ALA A 403 -1.51 5.33 -4.04
N VAL A 404 -0.37 5.13 -3.37
CA VAL A 404 -0.27 5.21 -1.91
C VAL A 404 -0.68 6.60 -1.44
N ALA A 405 -0.18 7.65 -2.08
CA ALA A 405 -0.50 9.02 -1.71
C ALA A 405 -2.00 9.34 -1.85
N ILE A 406 -2.61 9.01 -2.99
CA ILE A 406 -4.01 9.32 -3.28
C ILE A 406 -4.93 8.46 -2.42
N PHE A 407 -4.78 7.14 -2.45
CA PHE A 407 -5.68 6.22 -1.77
C PHE A 407 -5.59 6.31 -0.24
N VAL A 408 -4.38 6.42 0.33
CA VAL A 408 -4.24 6.56 1.79
C VAL A 408 -4.70 7.93 2.27
N SER A 409 -4.48 8.99 1.49
CA SER A 409 -4.99 10.32 1.86
C SER A 409 -6.51 10.40 1.75
N ALA A 410 -7.09 9.86 0.68
CA ALA A 410 -8.54 9.75 0.53
C ALA A 410 -9.13 8.93 1.68
N LEU A 411 -8.52 7.79 2.02
CA LEU A 411 -8.93 6.97 3.15
C LEU A 411 -8.86 7.75 4.48
N THR A 412 -7.76 8.44 4.74
CA THR A 412 -7.58 9.23 5.98
C THR A 412 -8.62 10.34 6.08
N ALA A 413 -8.89 11.06 4.99
CA ALA A 413 -9.90 12.09 4.92
C ALA A 413 -11.32 11.52 5.15
N ASN A 414 -11.63 10.39 4.51
CA ASN A 414 -12.91 9.70 4.65
C ASN A 414 -13.11 9.20 6.09
N ILE A 415 -12.09 8.58 6.71
CA ILE A 415 -12.14 8.14 8.12
C ILE A 415 -12.32 9.35 9.04
N GLN A 416 -11.62 10.46 8.81
CA GLN A 416 -11.76 11.65 9.65
C GLN A 416 -13.16 12.27 9.52
N SER A 417 -13.72 12.27 8.31
CA SER A 417 -15.11 12.67 8.07
C SER A 417 -16.10 11.75 8.79
N ALA A 418 -15.91 10.43 8.67
CA ALA A 418 -16.71 9.42 9.35
C ALA A 418 -16.66 9.55 10.88
N LYS A 419 -15.46 9.79 11.46
CA LYS A 419 -15.28 10.06 12.89
C LYS A 419 -16.03 11.32 13.31
N LYS A 420 -15.93 12.41 12.55
CA LYS A 420 -16.68 13.65 12.84
C LYS A 420 -18.19 13.43 12.79
N GLN A 421 -18.67 12.66 11.82
CA GLN A 421 -20.08 12.31 11.72
C GLN A 421 -20.52 11.42 12.90
N ALA A 422 -19.72 10.42 13.27
CA ALA A 422 -19.98 9.56 14.41
C ALA A 422 -20.07 10.34 15.73
N VAL A 423 -19.22 11.35 15.93
CA VAL A 423 -19.29 12.26 17.09
C VAL A 423 -20.58 13.08 17.06
N LYS A 424 -20.96 13.66 15.92
CA LYS A 424 -22.23 14.40 15.78
C LYS A 424 -23.45 13.51 16.07
N ASP A 425 -23.45 12.30 15.53
CA ASP A 425 -24.53 11.33 15.73
C ASP A 425 -24.59 10.86 17.20
N THR A 426 -23.44 10.68 17.83
CA THR A 426 -23.32 10.36 19.27
C THR A 426 -23.88 11.48 20.14
N ILE A 427 -23.56 12.73 19.84
CA ILE A 427 -24.11 13.89 20.55
C ILE A 427 -25.63 13.92 20.41
N SER A 428 -26.16 13.72 19.19
CA SER A 428 -27.61 13.69 18.93
C SER A 428 -28.30 12.53 19.64
N TYR A 429 -27.75 11.32 19.58
CA TYR A 429 -28.27 10.14 20.27
C TYR A 429 -28.22 10.29 21.80
N SER A 430 -27.17 10.92 22.34
CA SER A 430 -27.07 11.17 23.80
C SER A 430 -28.21 12.04 24.33
N LYS A 431 -28.79 12.92 23.50
CA LYS A 431 -29.93 13.77 23.86
C LYS A 431 -31.23 12.98 24.00
N THR A 432 -31.40 11.87 23.26
CA THR A 432 -32.59 11.01 23.37
C THR A 432 -32.52 10.09 24.60
N LEU A 433 -31.32 9.81 25.10
CA LEU A 433 -31.13 9.06 26.34
C LEU A 433 -31.58 9.89 27.55
N LYS A 434 -32.40 9.28 28.42
CA LYS A 434 -32.87 9.83 29.71
C LYS A 434 -31.73 9.82 30.75
N LEU A 435 -30.64 10.53 30.48
CA LEU A 435 -29.48 10.67 31.35
C LEU A 435 -29.45 12.04 32.04
N PRO A 436 -28.99 12.13 33.31
CA PRO A 436 -28.67 13.40 33.96
C PRO A 436 -27.61 14.19 33.16
N THR A 437 -27.69 15.52 33.17
CA THR A 437 -26.85 16.40 32.35
C THR A 437 -25.35 16.19 32.54
N SER A 438 -24.89 15.99 33.78
CA SER A 438 -23.48 15.74 34.11
C SER A 438 -22.99 14.38 33.59
N VAL A 439 -23.81 13.33 33.74
CA VAL A 439 -23.51 11.97 33.27
C VAL A 439 -23.48 11.93 31.74
N ARG A 440 -24.39 12.66 31.07
CA ARG A 440 -24.42 12.79 29.62
C ARG A 440 -23.17 13.49 29.08
N ALA A 441 -22.74 14.60 29.71
CA ALA A 441 -21.55 15.33 29.28
C ALA A 441 -20.29 14.46 29.34
N HIS A 442 -20.09 13.74 30.46
CA HIS A 442 -18.97 12.83 30.62
C HIS A 442 -19.01 11.65 29.63
N PHE A 443 -20.21 11.09 29.39
CA PHE A 443 -20.40 10.03 28.41
C PHE A 443 -20.04 10.46 26.99
N VAL A 444 -20.48 11.66 26.58
CA VAL A 444 -20.17 12.22 25.26
C VAL A 444 -18.69 12.51 25.11
N ASP A 445 -18.03 13.03 26.14
CA ASP A 445 -16.60 13.33 26.11
C ASP A 445 -15.75 12.06 25.97
N GLN A 446 -16.04 11.04 26.79
CA GLN A 446 -15.40 9.72 26.68
C GLN A 446 -15.68 9.03 25.35
N ALA A 447 -16.92 9.12 24.84
CA ALA A 447 -17.27 8.57 23.54
C ALA A 447 -16.52 9.30 22.41
N THR A 448 -16.38 10.62 22.51
CA THR A 448 -15.65 11.43 21.53
C THR A 448 -14.17 11.09 21.52
N GLN A 449 -13.52 10.99 22.69
CA GLN A 449 -12.13 10.54 22.80
C GLN A 449 -11.93 9.14 22.20
N THR A 450 -12.80 8.19 22.53
CA THR A 450 -12.69 6.82 22.01
C THR A 450 -12.85 6.75 20.49
N ILE A 451 -13.78 7.54 19.92
CA ILE A 451 -13.96 7.64 18.46
C ILE A 451 -12.73 8.27 17.80
N GLN A 452 -12.13 9.28 18.44
CA GLN A 452 -10.96 9.98 17.89
C GLN A 452 -9.68 9.13 17.95
N GLU A 453 -9.40 8.48 19.07
CA GLU A 453 -8.19 7.69 19.31
C GLU A 453 -8.12 6.40 18.47
N GLY A 454 -9.27 5.85 18.07
CA GLY A 454 -9.31 4.70 17.15
C GLY A 454 -8.90 3.38 17.82
N GLY A 455 -9.88 2.72 18.46
CA GLY A 455 -9.95 1.26 18.58
C GLY A 455 -8.76 0.51 19.16
N ASP A 456 -8.54 0.60 20.49
CA ASP A 456 -8.45 -0.57 21.41
C ASP A 456 -8.52 -0.12 22.89
N SER A 457 -8.19 1.15 23.18
CA SER A 457 -8.26 1.76 24.52
C SER A 457 -9.67 1.83 25.13
N GLY A 458 -10.70 1.56 24.33
CA GLY A 458 -12.11 1.63 24.73
C GLY A 458 -12.66 0.38 25.43
N LYS A 459 -11.91 -0.73 25.51
CA LYS A 459 -12.40 -1.98 26.16
C LYS A 459 -12.81 -1.77 27.62
N THR A 460 -12.31 -0.75 28.29
CA THR A 460 -12.48 -0.56 29.75
C THR A 460 -13.02 0.82 30.14
N ALA A 461 -12.89 1.85 29.29
CA ALA A 461 -13.13 3.24 29.70
C ALA A 461 -14.61 3.69 29.63
N MET A 462 -15.40 3.21 28.65
CA MET A 462 -16.81 3.62 28.51
C MET A 462 -17.74 3.04 29.59
N VAL A 463 -17.29 2.02 30.33
CA VAL A 463 -18.10 1.30 31.33
C VAL A 463 -17.77 1.73 32.77
N ASN A 464 -16.63 2.39 33.00
CA ASN A 464 -16.21 2.88 34.33
C ASN A 464 -16.93 4.17 34.75
N GLY A 465 -18.23 4.26 34.48
CA GLY A 465 -19.16 5.12 35.19
C GLY A 465 -19.60 4.50 36.53
N THR A 466 -18.82 3.59 37.12
CA THR A 466 -19.03 3.12 38.47
C THR A 466 -18.79 4.30 39.41
N GLN A 467 -19.87 4.94 39.85
CA GLN A 467 -19.81 5.74 41.06
C GLN A 467 -19.19 4.85 42.13
N SER A 468 -18.01 5.21 42.63
CA SER A 468 -17.32 4.46 43.69
C SER A 468 -18.29 4.23 44.85
N ALA A 469 -18.19 3.12 45.59
CA ALA A 469 -19.05 2.84 46.75
C ALA A 469 -19.16 4.05 47.71
N LYS A 470 -18.09 4.87 47.81
CA LYS A 470 -18.06 6.13 48.54
C LYS A 470 -18.96 7.24 47.97
N GLN A 471 -19.08 7.36 46.64
CA GLN A 471 -19.98 8.34 45.98
C GLN A 471 -21.45 7.93 46.13
N ILE A 472 -21.74 6.62 46.03
CA ILE A 472 -23.10 6.11 46.26
C ILE A 472 -23.52 6.39 47.71
N ASP A 473 -22.66 6.13 48.69
CA ASP A 473 -22.95 6.45 50.09
C ASP A 473 -23.13 7.97 50.33
N MET A 474 -22.38 8.83 49.63
CA MET A 474 -22.53 10.29 49.72
C MET A 474 -23.87 10.79 49.15
N ILE A 475 -24.29 10.23 48.01
CA ILE A 475 -25.58 10.56 47.37
C ILE A 475 -26.74 10.03 48.22
N VAL A 476 -26.63 8.80 48.72
CA VAL A 476 -27.61 8.22 49.64
C VAL A 476 -27.70 9.06 50.91
N LYS A 477 -26.57 9.49 51.48
CA LYS A 477 -26.56 10.36 52.65
C LYS A 477 -27.30 11.66 52.35
N THR A 478 -26.94 12.38 51.29
CA THR A 478 -27.54 13.68 50.91
C THR A 478 -29.03 13.59 50.59
N GLU A 479 -29.46 12.60 49.78
CA GLU A 479 -30.86 12.39 49.41
C GLU A 479 -31.68 11.90 50.60
N SER A 480 -31.08 11.10 51.49
CA SER A 480 -31.74 10.66 52.72
C SER A 480 -31.93 11.81 53.71
N THR A 481 -30.98 12.74 53.85
CA THR A 481 -31.14 13.93 54.72
C THR A 481 -32.29 14.81 54.22
N LYS A 482 -32.38 15.03 52.90
CA LYS A 482 -33.49 15.80 52.29
C LYS A 482 -34.84 15.10 52.45
N ALA A 483 -34.88 13.78 52.28
CA ALA A 483 -36.11 12.99 52.45
C ALA A 483 -36.58 12.97 53.92
N ILE A 484 -35.65 12.87 54.88
CA ILE A 484 -35.93 12.95 56.31
C ILE A 484 -36.42 14.36 56.69
N GLN A 485 -35.80 15.42 56.16
CA GLN A 485 -36.26 16.81 56.36
C GLN A 485 -37.69 17.04 55.85
N LYS A 486 -38.03 16.53 54.66
CA LYS A 486 -39.39 16.64 54.09
C LYS A 486 -40.45 15.83 54.84
N ALA A 487 -40.06 14.77 55.53
CA ALA A 487 -40.98 13.86 56.21
C ALA A 487 -41.23 14.20 57.70
N GLY A 488 -40.64 15.30 58.21
CA GLY A 488 -40.80 15.74 59.61
C GLY A 488 -39.50 16.05 60.36
N GLY A 489 -38.33 15.95 59.70
CA GLY A 489 -37.05 16.33 60.28
C GLY A 489 -36.63 15.47 61.48
N SER A 490 -36.03 16.09 62.50
CA SER A 490 -35.53 15.43 63.72
C SER A 490 -36.62 14.87 64.64
N GLN A 491 -37.91 15.14 64.35
CA GLN A 491 -39.06 14.61 65.11
C GLN A 491 -39.45 13.17 64.72
N LEU A 492 -38.84 12.61 63.65
CA LEU A 492 -39.07 11.23 63.24
C LEU A 492 -38.35 10.22 64.16
N PRO A 493 -39.02 9.15 64.63
CA PRO A 493 -38.36 8.10 65.41
C PRO A 493 -37.21 7.45 64.63
N ALA A 494 -36.14 7.05 65.33
CA ALA A 494 -34.91 6.53 64.72
C ALA A 494 -35.17 5.34 63.77
N SER A 495 -36.17 4.50 64.07
CA SER A 495 -36.60 3.38 63.23
C SER A 495 -37.18 3.82 61.88
N ALA A 496 -37.88 4.95 61.82
CA ALA A 496 -38.42 5.53 60.59
C ALA A 496 -37.30 6.16 59.73
N GLN A 497 -36.32 6.82 60.35
CA GLN A 497 -35.16 7.37 59.64
C GLN A 497 -34.29 6.27 58.99
N ILE A 498 -34.13 5.13 59.66
CA ILE A 498 -33.42 3.96 59.11
C ILE A 498 -34.17 3.38 57.89
N LYS A 499 -35.50 3.20 57.99
CA LYS A 499 -36.33 2.75 56.85
C LYS A 499 -36.26 3.70 55.66
N ILE A 500 -36.27 5.03 55.90
CA ILE A 500 -36.11 6.03 54.83
C ILE A 500 -34.74 5.91 54.18
N ARG A 501 -33.66 5.79 54.96
CA ARG A 501 -32.29 5.60 54.44
C ARG A 501 -32.16 4.33 53.60
N GLN A 502 -32.73 3.21 54.05
CA GLN A 502 -32.73 1.95 53.28
C GLN A 502 -33.51 2.07 51.96
N LYS A 503 -34.70 2.69 51.98
CA LYS A 503 -35.53 2.89 50.77
C LYS A 503 -34.88 3.84 49.77
N VAL A 504 -34.22 4.90 50.25
CA VAL A 504 -33.41 5.81 49.42
C VAL A 504 -32.20 5.07 48.84
N ARG A 505 -31.48 4.27 49.63
CA ARG A 505 -30.36 3.46 49.16
C ARG A 505 -30.77 2.50 48.04
N GLN A 506 -31.87 1.77 48.21
CA GLN A 506 -32.40 0.88 47.16
C GLN A 506 -32.77 1.64 45.89
N ARG A 507 -33.45 2.80 45.99
CA ARG A 507 -33.77 3.63 44.82
C ARG A 507 -32.52 4.16 44.11
N VAL A 508 -31.52 4.62 44.86
CA VAL A 508 -30.26 5.12 44.30
C VAL A 508 -29.53 3.98 43.58
N LEU A 509 -29.42 2.80 44.19
CA LEU A 509 -28.80 1.63 43.56
C LEU A 509 -29.52 1.20 42.28
N GLN A 510 -30.86 1.10 42.30
CA GLN A 510 -31.66 0.77 41.11
C GLN A 510 -31.46 1.81 39.99
N ARG A 511 -31.46 3.11 40.33
CA ARG A 511 -31.26 4.18 39.36
C ARG A 511 -29.86 4.17 38.77
N THR A 512 -28.84 3.91 39.58
CA THR A 512 -27.45 3.77 39.12
C THR A 512 -27.29 2.57 38.20
N GLN A 513 -27.87 1.41 38.53
CA GLN A 513 -27.88 0.22 37.65
C GLN A 513 -28.58 0.50 36.33
N GLN A 514 -29.73 1.19 36.35
CA GLN A 514 -30.47 1.54 35.14
C GLN A 514 -29.69 2.51 34.23
N ILE A 515 -29.01 3.50 34.83
CA ILE A 515 -28.11 4.40 34.10
C ILE A 515 -26.96 3.62 33.49
N GLN A 516 -26.31 2.73 34.24
CA GLN A 516 -25.22 1.88 33.75
C GLN A 516 -25.66 0.99 32.58
N HIS A 517 -26.80 0.31 32.72
CA HIS A 517 -27.34 -0.53 31.65
C HIS A 517 -27.64 0.27 30.37
N THR A 518 -28.21 1.48 30.53
CA THR A 518 -28.46 2.39 29.40
C THR A 518 -27.17 2.83 28.72
N MET A 519 -26.12 3.14 29.50
CA MET A 519 -24.80 3.51 28.98
C MET A 519 -24.13 2.35 28.24
N ILE A 520 -24.27 1.10 28.73
CA ILE A 520 -23.75 -0.09 28.05
C ILE A 520 -24.41 -0.27 26.69
N ILE A 521 -25.76 -0.23 26.62
CA ILE A 521 -26.49 -0.33 25.35
C ILE A 521 -26.08 0.80 24.39
N ALA A 522 -26.04 2.04 24.89
CA ALA A 522 -25.66 3.20 24.11
C ALA A 522 -24.23 3.08 23.57
N SER A 523 -23.28 2.60 24.39
CA SER A 523 -21.89 2.38 23.97
C SER A 523 -21.79 1.34 22.85
N HIS A 524 -22.57 0.25 22.94
CA HIS A 524 -22.59 -0.80 21.92
C HIS A 524 -23.17 -0.29 20.60
N HIS A 525 -24.25 0.49 20.69
CA HIS A 525 -24.86 1.15 19.53
C HIS A 525 -23.91 2.15 18.86
N ILE A 526 -23.27 3.03 19.64
CA ILE A 526 -22.28 4.00 19.13
C ILE A 526 -21.11 3.29 18.49
N LYS A 527 -20.60 2.21 19.11
CA LYS A 527 -19.50 1.41 18.55
C LYS A 527 -19.89 0.78 17.21
N GLY A 528 -21.06 0.13 17.14
CA GLY A 528 -21.56 -0.47 15.90
C GLY A 528 -21.78 0.56 14.80
N HIS A 529 -22.41 1.70 15.12
CA HIS A 529 -22.64 2.79 14.17
C HIS A 529 -21.33 3.42 13.67
N THR A 530 -20.38 3.66 14.57
CA THR A 530 -19.05 4.17 14.22
C THR A 530 -18.30 3.20 13.32
N LYS A 531 -18.32 1.89 13.64
CA LYS A 531 -17.71 0.84 12.81
C LYS A 531 -18.34 0.81 11.41
N ASN A 532 -19.67 0.97 11.30
CA ASN A 532 -20.35 1.05 10.00
C ASN A 532 -19.98 2.30 9.19
N LEU A 533 -19.93 3.48 9.83
CA LEU A 533 -19.51 4.73 9.16
C LEU A 533 -18.06 4.65 8.67
N ILE A 534 -17.16 4.15 9.51
CA ILE A 534 -15.76 3.93 9.13
C ILE A 534 -15.69 2.90 8.01
N SER A 535 -16.44 1.80 8.08
CA SER A 535 -16.44 0.80 7.01
C SER A 535 -16.85 1.39 5.66
N LYS A 536 -17.95 2.16 5.61
CA LYS A 536 -18.38 2.86 4.39
C LYS A 536 -17.30 3.81 3.85
N SER A 537 -16.53 4.44 4.73
CA SER A 537 -15.47 5.39 4.36
C SER A 537 -14.33 4.72 3.56
N PHE A 538 -14.04 3.44 3.80
CA PHE A 538 -13.08 2.66 3.03
C PHE A 538 -13.57 2.39 1.61
N PHE A 539 -14.85 2.02 1.44
CA PHE A 539 -15.42 1.72 0.12
C PHE A 539 -15.67 2.96 -0.74
N GLN A 540 -15.91 4.11 -0.11
CA GLN A 540 -15.94 5.40 -0.81
C GLN A 540 -14.64 5.71 -1.55
N ALA A 541 -13.49 5.24 -1.07
CA ALA A 541 -12.22 5.42 -1.79
C ALA A 541 -12.21 4.63 -3.11
N TYR A 542 -12.79 3.43 -3.15
CA TYR A 542 -12.96 2.67 -4.38
C TYR A 542 -13.98 3.33 -5.32
N LEU A 543 -15.09 3.83 -4.78
CA LEU A 543 -16.09 4.56 -5.56
C LEU A 543 -15.50 5.83 -6.20
N ALA A 544 -14.68 6.58 -5.46
CA ALA A 544 -14.00 7.78 -5.97
C ALA A 544 -12.97 7.46 -7.09
N ALA A 545 -12.38 6.26 -7.05
CA ALA A 545 -11.44 5.80 -8.08
C ALA A 545 -12.14 5.19 -9.31
N LEU A 546 -13.42 4.84 -9.20
CA LEU A 546 -14.18 4.16 -10.26
C LEU A 546 -14.27 4.98 -11.56
N PRO A 547 -14.52 6.32 -11.55
CA PRO A 547 -14.47 7.13 -12.77
C PRO A 547 -13.11 7.07 -13.48
N ILE A 548 -12.01 7.07 -12.71
CA ILE A 548 -10.65 6.95 -13.25
C ILE A 548 -10.45 5.57 -13.87
N ALA A 549 -10.93 4.51 -13.20
CA ALA A 549 -10.88 3.15 -13.72
C ALA A 549 -11.69 2.99 -15.02
N ILE A 550 -12.88 3.57 -15.11
CA ILE A 550 -13.69 3.58 -16.35
C ILE A 550 -12.98 4.37 -17.46
N LEU A 551 -12.50 5.58 -17.17
CA LEU A 551 -11.77 6.40 -18.13
C LEU A 551 -10.51 5.71 -18.66
N SER A 552 -9.87 4.87 -17.84
CA SER A 552 -8.70 4.10 -18.24
C SER A 552 -8.96 3.13 -19.41
N ILE A 553 -10.21 2.69 -19.59
CA ILE A 553 -10.62 1.84 -20.71
C ILE A 553 -10.37 2.57 -22.05
N SER A 554 -10.52 3.89 -22.08
CA SER A 554 -10.28 4.72 -23.27
C SER A 554 -8.81 4.71 -23.71
N ILE A 555 -7.87 4.32 -22.84
CA ILE A 555 -6.45 4.16 -23.22
C ILE A 555 -6.29 3.07 -24.30
N SER A 556 -7.23 2.12 -24.37
CA SER A 556 -7.27 1.12 -25.46
C SER A 556 -7.29 1.76 -26.85
N LEU A 557 -7.83 2.99 -26.99
CA LEU A 557 -7.88 3.75 -28.24
C LEU A 557 -6.50 4.24 -28.70
N CYS A 558 -5.49 4.27 -27.81
CA CYS A 558 -4.12 4.57 -28.19
C CYS A 558 -3.51 3.46 -29.06
N PHE A 559 -4.01 2.23 -28.96
CA PHE A 559 -3.44 1.08 -29.63
C PHE A 559 -4.13 0.78 -30.97
N LYS A 560 -3.33 0.30 -31.93
CA LYS A 560 -3.84 -0.13 -33.25
C LYS A 560 -4.80 -1.31 -33.08
N ARG A 561 -5.91 -1.31 -33.84
CA ARG A 561 -6.74 -2.53 -34.02
C ARG A 561 -5.87 -3.61 -34.67
N LYS A 562 -6.14 -4.88 -34.36
CA LYS A 562 -5.48 -6.00 -35.04
C LYS A 562 -5.72 -5.83 -36.55
N ARG A 563 -4.65 -5.69 -37.35
CA ARG A 563 -4.78 -5.84 -38.80
C ARG A 563 -5.15 -7.30 -39.03
N GLN A 564 -6.30 -7.54 -39.66
CA GLN A 564 -6.56 -8.82 -40.30
C GLN A 564 -5.45 -8.97 -41.36
N ILE A 565 -4.55 -9.92 -41.13
CA ILE A 565 -3.66 -10.43 -42.17
C ILE A 565 -4.45 -11.53 -42.86
#